data_AF-S0GIG6-F1
#
_entry.id   AF-S0GIG6-F1
#
_cell.length_a   1.000
_cell.length_b   1.000
_cell.length_c   1.000
_cell.angle_alpha   90.00
_cell.angle_beta   90.00
_cell.angle_gamma   90.00
#
_symmetry.space_group_name_H-M   'P 1'
#
loop_
_entity.id
_entity.type
_entity.pdbx_description
1 polymer ?
#
loop_
_entity_poly.entity_id
_entity_poly.type
_entity_poly.pdbx_seq_one_letter_code
_entity_poly.pdbx_strand_id
1 'polypeptide(L)'
;MFYHVKDLQYNARVSAPDPRFARVLLEAFGGANGELKSAMQYFVQAFSCHNPHPDKYDMLMDIATEELGHLEIVGATIQMLLGPVNGKMKDVAENMEINKMMDGKAAKENFIHQAFTNPQFLVSSPGSPTLTDSNGNPWCATYVSANADLTVDLRSNMAGECRAKIGYENLIPLTDDPYVKETLMFLMTREVTHFQQFEAALETIQPNFPPGVFQTSPKYSNLYFNLSKGKDARGPWNEGESTRLKEEWQYIDDSLQEVRSTNGLVDRKPKGTHRTEKEVQQMDKKLAKERSKEVLSSLPEGAMSWCSYQDK
;
A
#
# COMPACT_ATOMS: atom_id res chain seq x y z
N MET A 1 3.16 -22.57 -6.05
CA MET A 1 4.30 -22.83 -6.97
C MET A 1 4.46 -21.57 -7.81
N PHE A 2 5.68 -21.07 -7.98
CA PHE A 2 5.96 -19.92 -8.85
C PHE A 2 6.73 -20.40 -10.08
N TYR A 3 6.46 -19.78 -11.22
CA TYR A 3 7.30 -19.88 -12.40
C TYR A 3 7.66 -18.47 -12.84
N HIS A 4 8.84 -18.33 -13.43
CA HIS A 4 9.33 -17.06 -13.95
C HIS A 4 9.40 -17.16 -15.48
N VAL A 5 8.95 -16.11 -16.15
CA VAL A 5 9.08 -15.93 -17.60
C VAL A 5 10.02 -14.76 -17.82
N LYS A 6 10.92 -14.88 -18.81
CA LYS A 6 11.97 -13.88 -19.07
C LYS A 6 11.45 -12.54 -19.58
N ASP A 7 10.25 -12.54 -20.13
CA ASP A 7 9.63 -11.35 -20.71
C ASP A 7 8.97 -10.54 -19.59
N LEU A 8 9.27 -9.24 -19.57
CA LEU A 8 8.60 -8.31 -18.66
C LEU A 8 7.12 -8.17 -19.04
N GLN A 9 6.25 -8.00 -18.04
CA GLN A 9 4.82 -7.76 -18.26
C GLN A 9 4.56 -6.52 -19.14
N TYR A 10 5.44 -5.51 -19.04
CA TYR A 10 5.44 -4.32 -19.90
C TYR A 10 6.86 -4.06 -20.42
N ASN A 11 6.96 -3.56 -21.66
CA ASN A 11 8.24 -3.26 -22.29
C ASN A 11 8.91 -2.02 -21.68
N ALA A 12 9.62 -2.22 -20.58
CA ALA A 12 10.44 -1.20 -19.93
C ALA A 12 11.54 -0.74 -20.89
N ARG A 13 11.64 0.57 -21.12
CA ARG A 13 12.61 1.17 -22.03
C ARG A 13 13.15 2.47 -21.44
N VAL A 14 14.40 2.78 -21.78
CA VAL A 14 15.11 3.99 -21.37
C VAL A 14 15.87 4.52 -22.58
N SER A 15 15.77 5.82 -22.85
CA SER A 15 16.45 6.47 -23.97
C SER A 15 17.93 6.75 -23.68
N ALA A 16 18.28 7.04 -22.43
CA ALA A 16 19.65 7.25 -21.97
C ALA A 16 19.79 7.03 -20.44
N PRO A 17 20.97 6.68 -19.93
CA PRO A 17 21.20 6.58 -18.48
C PRO A 17 20.91 7.88 -17.73
N ASP A 18 20.15 7.80 -16.62
CA ASP A 18 19.99 8.86 -15.62
C ASP A 18 20.06 8.27 -14.20
N PRO A 19 21.27 8.19 -13.61
CA PRO A 19 21.45 7.67 -12.25
C PRO A 19 20.76 8.48 -11.15
N ARG A 20 20.43 9.76 -11.41
CA ARG A 20 19.70 10.59 -10.44
C ARG A 20 18.24 10.16 -10.38
N PHE A 21 17.62 9.95 -11.53
CA PHE A 21 16.26 9.43 -11.59
C PHE A 21 16.19 7.99 -11.08
N ALA A 22 17.19 7.15 -11.39
CA ALA A 22 17.31 5.80 -10.84
C ALA A 22 17.27 5.78 -9.29
N ARG A 23 17.89 6.77 -8.64
CA ARG A 23 17.84 6.92 -7.17
C ARG A 23 16.43 7.23 -6.68
N VAL A 24 15.73 8.17 -7.30
CA VAL A 24 14.38 8.54 -6.87
C VAL A 24 13.40 7.40 -7.14
N LEU A 25 13.60 6.65 -8.23
CA LEU A 25 12.77 5.49 -8.57
C LEU A 25 12.86 4.34 -7.55
N LEU A 26 13.85 4.34 -6.65
CA LEU A 26 13.87 3.43 -5.51
C LEU A 26 12.65 3.58 -4.59
N GLU A 27 11.98 4.74 -4.57
CA GLU A 27 10.71 4.90 -3.84
C GLU A 27 9.63 3.93 -4.35
N ALA A 28 9.57 3.69 -5.66
CA ALA A 28 8.65 2.72 -6.25
C ALA A 28 9.14 1.27 -6.10
N PHE A 29 10.42 1.06 -5.80
CA PHE A 29 10.98 -0.29 -5.63
C PHE A 29 10.95 -0.72 -4.15
N GLY A 30 11.84 -0.16 -3.33
CA GLY A 30 12.04 -0.51 -1.92
C GLY A 30 11.48 0.51 -0.93
N GLY A 31 10.78 1.55 -1.40
CA GLY A 31 10.08 2.51 -0.55
C GLY A 31 8.85 1.94 0.15
N ALA A 32 8.33 2.67 1.14
CA ALA A 32 7.20 2.23 1.97
C ALA A 32 5.87 2.08 1.22
N ASN A 33 5.76 2.66 0.02
CA ASN A 33 4.62 2.52 -0.88
C ASN A 33 5.02 1.96 -2.25
N GLY A 34 6.17 1.29 -2.36
CA GLY A 34 6.64 0.67 -3.60
C GLY A 34 6.13 -0.75 -3.80
N GLU A 35 6.43 -1.32 -4.96
CA GLU A 35 5.86 -2.60 -5.44
C GLU A 35 6.19 -3.77 -4.51
N LEU A 36 7.36 -3.75 -3.87
CA LEU A 36 7.73 -4.81 -2.93
C LEU A 36 6.77 -4.84 -1.73
N LYS A 37 6.37 -3.66 -1.25
CA LYS A 37 5.39 -3.57 -0.16
C LYS A 37 4.03 -4.06 -0.62
N SER A 38 3.59 -3.71 -1.83
CA SER A 38 2.31 -4.16 -2.41
C SER A 38 2.29 -5.69 -2.56
N ALA A 39 3.30 -6.26 -3.23
CA ALA A 39 3.47 -7.70 -3.40
C ALA A 39 3.40 -8.46 -2.07
N MET A 40 4.21 -8.04 -1.09
CA MET A 40 4.28 -8.73 0.21
C MET A 40 2.99 -8.56 1.01
N GLN A 41 2.33 -7.40 0.93
CA GLN A 41 1.07 -7.18 1.63
C GLN A 41 -0.02 -8.10 1.11
N TYR A 42 -0.24 -8.16 -0.20
CA TYR A 42 -1.32 -8.94 -0.79
C TYR A 42 -1.05 -10.45 -0.65
N PHE A 43 0.21 -10.85 -0.79
CA PHE A 43 0.62 -12.24 -0.57
C PHE A 43 0.33 -12.71 0.86
N VAL A 44 0.68 -11.90 1.87
CA VAL A 44 0.47 -12.26 3.27
C VAL A 44 -1.02 -12.26 3.64
N GLN A 45 -1.78 -11.27 3.18
CA GLN A 45 -3.23 -11.18 3.43
C GLN A 45 -4.02 -12.33 2.79
N ALA A 46 -3.55 -12.85 1.65
CA ALA A 46 -4.22 -13.94 0.96
C ALA A 46 -4.38 -15.17 1.87
N PHE A 47 -3.40 -15.52 2.69
CA PHE A 47 -3.43 -16.76 3.49
C PHE A 47 -4.66 -16.89 4.40
N SER A 48 -5.15 -15.79 4.99
CA SER A 48 -6.38 -15.84 5.81
C SER A 48 -7.66 -16.06 5.00
N CYS A 49 -7.60 -15.90 3.67
CA CYS A 49 -8.73 -16.04 2.77
C CYS A 49 -8.86 -17.46 2.20
N HIS A 50 -7.81 -18.29 2.22
CA HIS A 50 -7.75 -19.56 1.46
C HIS A 50 -9.00 -20.43 1.55
N ASN A 51 -9.47 -20.69 2.77
CA ASN A 51 -10.70 -21.46 2.99
C ASN A 51 -11.96 -20.58 3.07
N PRO A 52 -12.03 -19.52 3.91
CA PRO A 52 -13.29 -18.79 4.11
C PRO A 52 -13.70 -17.93 2.90
N HIS A 53 -12.74 -17.52 2.07
CA HIS A 53 -12.93 -16.60 0.95
C HIS A 53 -12.03 -17.00 -0.24
N PRO A 54 -12.22 -18.19 -0.84
CA PRO A 54 -11.31 -18.71 -1.86
C PRO A 54 -11.24 -17.83 -3.12
N ASP A 55 -12.31 -17.11 -3.43
CA ASP A 55 -12.36 -16.13 -4.51
C ASP A 55 -11.49 -14.89 -4.22
N LYS A 56 -11.41 -14.44 -2.96
CA LYS A 56 -10.52 -13.34 -2.56
C LYS A 56 -9.08 -13.81 -2.37
N TYR A 57 -8.88 -15.07 -1.96
CA TYR A 57 -7.56 -15.70 -1.99
C TYR A 57 -6.97 -15.65 -3.40
N ASP A 58 -7.75 -16.08 -4.39
CA ASP A 58 -7.36 -16.09 -5.81
C ASP A 58 -6.98 -14.68 -6.28
N MET A 59 -7.88 -13.71 -6.11
CA MET A 59 -7.63 -12.31 -6.47
C MET A 59 -6.38 -11.72 -5.78
N LEU A 60 -6.21 -11.94 -4.47
CA LEU A 60 -5.06 -11.40 -3.73
C LEU A 60 -3.76 -12.03 -4.19
N MET A 61 -3.74 -13.33 -4.47
CA MET A 61 -2.55 -14.02 -4.99
C MET A 61 -2.21 -13.60 -6.41
N ASP A 62 -3.21 -13.40 -7.27
CA ASP A 62 -3.03 -12.90 -8.63
C ASP A 62 -2.42 -11.49 -8.63
N ILE A 63 -2.99 -10.57 -7.86
CA ILE A 63 -2.48 -9.21 -7.75
C ILE A 63 -1.09 -9.22 -7.10
N ALA A 64 -0.88 -9.96 -6.00
CA ALA A 64 0.45 -10.10 -5.38
C ALA A 64 1.53 -10.59 -6.37
N THR A 65 1.15 -11.48 -7.28
CA THR A 65 2.04 -12.01 -8.31
C THR A 65 2.28 -10.99 -9.42
N GLU A 66 1.26 -10.22 -9.81
CA GLU A 66 1.40 -9.08 -10.72
C GLU A 66 2.36 -8.02 -10.15
N GLU A 67 2.27 -7.70 -8.86
CA GLU A 67 3.17 -6.76 -8.17
C GLU A 67 4.65 -7.19 -8.22
N LEU A 68 4.93 -8.49 -8.21
CA LEU A 68 6.31 -8.97 -8.41
C LEU A 68 6.79 -8.70 -9.85
N GLY A 69 5.89 -8.74 -10.83
CA GLY A 69 6.17 -8.31 -12.20
C GLY A 69 6.39 -6.79 -12.30
N HIS A 70 5.64 -5.99 -11.55
CA HIS A 70 5.85 -4.55 -11.47
C HIS A 70 7.19 -4.21 -10.82
N LEU A 71 7.53 -4.91 -9.73
CA LEU A 71 8.84 -4.81 -9.09
C LEU A 71 9.98 -5.14 -10.08
N GLU A 72 9.80 -6.14 -10.94
CA GLU A 72 10.75 -6.48 -12.00
C GLU A 72 10.87 -5.38 -13.06
N ILE A 73 9.75 -4.80 -13.50
CA ILE A 73 9.72 -3.64 -14.42
C ILE A 73 10.49 -2.46 -13.83
N VAL A 74 10.23 -2.10 -12.57
CA VAL A 74 10.91 -1.01 -11.87
C VAL A 74 12.39 -1.31 -11.72
N GLY A 75 12.75 -2.52 -11.30
CA GLY A 75 14.14 -2.96 -11.16
C GLY A 75 14.92 -2.92 -12.48
N ALA A 76 14.31 -3.40 -13.57
CA ALA A 76 14.88 -3.34 -14.92
C ALA A 76 15.07 -1.89 -15.39
N THR A 77 14.09 -1.02 -15.12
CA THR A 77 14.17 0.41 -15.44
C THR A 77 15.32 1.08 -14.67
N ILE A 78 15.45 0.83 -13.37
CA ILE A 78 16.57 1.30 -12.55
C ILE A 78 17.90 0.82 -13.15
N GLN A 79 18.02 -0.46 -13.48
CA GLN A 79 19.24 -1.03 -14.04
C GLN A 79 19.64 -0.34 -15.35
N MET A 80 18.69 -0.13 -16.28
CA MET A 80 18.94 0.56 -17.55
C MET A 80 19.32 2.03 -17.35
N LEU A 81 18.69 2.72 -16.39
CA LEU A 81 19.01 4.10 -16.03
C LEU A 81 20.40 4.24 -15.39
N LEU A 82 20.89 3.22 -14.69
CA LEU A 82 22.27 3.18 -14.21
C LEU A 82 23.26 2.93 -15.36
N GLY A 83 22.81 2.41 -16.50
CA GLY A 83 23.64 2.19 -17.68
C GLY A 83 24.85 1.28 -17.42
N PRO A 84 25.95 1.42 -18.17
CA PRO A 84 27.11 0.54 -18.07
C PRO A 84 27.99 0.82 -16.83
N VAL A 85 27.48 1.49 -15.78
CA VAL A 85 28.26 1.85 -14.58
C VAL A 85 28.98 0.63 -14.00
N ASN A 86 28.33 -0.53 -13.93
CA ASN A 86 28.97 -1.78 -13.49
C ASN A 86 30.11 -2.24 -14.42
N GLY A 87 29.91 -2.17 -15.74
CA GLY A 87 30.92 -2.58 -16.73
C GLY A 87 32.12 -1.64 -16.77
N LYS A 88 31.90 -0.33 -16.78
CA LYS A 88 32.96 0.69 -16.78
C LYS A 88 33.75 0.71 -15.46
N MET A 89 33.11 0.46 -14.31
CA MET A 89 33.82 0.35 -13.04
C MET A 89 34.77 -0.85 -12.98
N LYS A 90 34.39 -1.98 -13.57
CA LYS A 90 35.26 -3.15 -13.67
C LYS A 90 36.46 -2.89 -14.59
N ASP A 91 36.24 -2.15 -15.69
CA ASP A 91 37.30 -1.72 -16.61
C ASP A 91 38.30 -0.75 -15.95
N VAL A 92 37.83 0.08 -15.01
CA VAL A 92 38.65 0.99 -14.19
C VAL A 92 39.54 0.24 -13.18
N ALA A 93 39.18 -0.96 -12.76
CA ALA A 93 40.04 -1.78 -11.90
C ALA A 93 41.23 -2.38 -12.68
N GLU A 94 41.07 -2.63 -13.99
CA GLU A 94 42.16 -3.10 -14.86
C GLU A 94 43.03 -1.95 -15.38
N ASN A 95 42.49 -0.72 -15.45
CA ASN A 95 43.24 0.49 -15.79
C ASN A 95 43.11 1.54 -14.66
N MET A 96 44.05 1.52 -13.71
CA MET A 96 44.21 2.50 -12.62
C MET A 96 44.51 3.93 -13.13
N GLU A 97 43.62 4.53 -13.91
CA GLU A 97 43.53 5.97 -14.09
C GLU A 97 42.07 6.39 -14.24
N ILE A 98 41.34 6.47 -13.11
CA ILE A 98 40.11 7.28 -12.99
C ILE A 98 40.34 8.72 -13.54
N ASN A 99 41.59 9.18 -13.57
CA ASN A 99 41.99 10.46 -14.14
C ASN A 99 42.01 10.52 -15.69
N LYS A 100 42.14 9.40 -16.42
CA LYS A 100 42.19 9.38 -17.90
C LYS A 100 40.84 9.15 -18.58
N MET A 101 39.86 8.59 -17.86
CA MET A 101 38.56 8.24 -18.44
C MET A 101 37.54 9.39 -18.47
N MET A 102 37.89 10.54 -17.89
CA MET A 102 36.99 11.68 -17.77
C MET A 102 37.53 12.82 -18.62
N ASP A 103 37.05 12.93 -19.86
CA ASP A 103 37.38 14.02 -20.78
C ASP A 103 36.92 15.36 -20.18
N GLY A 104 37.83 16.00 -19.43
CA GLY A 104 37.64 17.32 -18.86
C GLY A 104 37.08 17.35 -17.43
N LYS A 105 37.33 18.49 -16.77
CA LYS A 105 36.93 18.77 -15.39
C LYS A 105 35.43 18.59 -15.14
N ALA A 106 34.59 18.95 -16.11
CA ALA A 106 33.14 18.83 -16.02
C ALA A 106 32.65 17.38 -15.98
N ALA A 107 33.25 16.48 -16.77
CA ALA A 107 32.93 15.06 -16.72
C ALA A 107 33.30 14.48 -15.35
N LYS A 108 34.50 14.83 -14.85
CA LYS A 108 34.98 14.43 -13.52
C LYS A 108 34.08 14.92 -12.38
N GLU A 109 33.71 16.19 -12.40
CA GLU A 109 32.78 16.75 -11.42
C GLU A 109 31.40 16.11 -11.49
N ASN A 110 30.88 15.80 -12.68
CA ASN A 110 29.59 15.14 -12.86
C ASN A 110 29.60 13.70 -12.31
N PHE A 111 30.63 12.90 -12.59
CA PHE A 111 30.73 11.54 -12.03
C PHE A 111 30.92 11.54 -10.52
N ILE A 112 31.75 12.44 -9.99
CA ILE A 112 31.89 12.63 -8.54
C ILE A 112 30.55 13.02 -7.94
N HIS A 113 29.83 13.97 -8.56
CA HIS A 113 28.50 14.37 -8.11
C HIS A 113 27.51 13.19 -8.12
N GLN A 114 27.48 12.38 -9.19
CA GLN A 114 26.65 11.17 -9.26
C GLN A 114 27.02 10.14 -8.19
N ALA A 115 28.32 9.94 -7.94
CA ALA A 115 28.82 9.06 -6.89
C ALA A 115 28.40 9.51 -5.49
N PHE A 116 28.42 10.81 -5.22
CA PHE A 116 27.93 11.37 -3.97
C PHE A 116 26.39 11.43 -3.90
N THR A 117 25.70 11.41 -5.05
CA THR A 117 24.24 11.41 -5.08
C THR A 117 23.69 10.04 -4.71
N ASN A 118 24.30 8.91 -5.08
CA ASN A 118 23.95 7.61 -4.47
C ASN A 118 25.16 6.66 -4.45
N PRO A 119 25.98 6.67 -3.38
CA PRO A 119 27.16 5.81 -3.32
C PRO A 119 26.80 4.32 -3.27
N GLN A 120 25.58 3.95 -2.87
CA GLN A 120 25.17 2.54 -2.82
C GLN A 120 25.18 1.89 -4.20
N PHE A 121 24.72 2.60 -5.24
CA PHE A 121 24.74 2.11 -6.63
C PHE A 121 26.13 1.99 -7.25
N LEU A 122 27.18 2.43 -6.54
CA LEU A 122 28.57 2.34 -6.96
C LEU A 122 29.37 1.34 -6.12
N VAL A 123 29.14 1.35 -4.80
CA VAL A 123 29.95 0.62 -3.83
C VAL A 123 29.27 -0.68 -3.40
N SER A 124 28.02 -0.59 -2.93
CA SER A 124 27.31 -1.72 -2.33
C SER A 124 26.66 -2.63 -3.37
N SER A 125 26.18 -2.05 -4.47
CA SER A 125 25.34 -2.72 -5.47
C SER A 125 25.55 -2.08 -6.84
N PRO A 126 26.77 -2.22 -7.42
CA PRO A 126 27.14 -1.60 -8.68
C PRO A 126 26.20 -2.01 -9.83
N GLY A 127 25.41 -1.05 -10.31
CA GLY A 127 24.46 -1.25 -11.41
C GLY A 127 23.26 -2.15 -11.09
N SER A 128 22.88 -2.28 -9.82
CA SER A 128 21.71 -3.05 -9.37
C SER A 128 20.80 -2.18 -8.50
N PRO A 129 19.46 -2.35 -8.56
CA PRO A 129 18.57 -1.78 -7.55
C PRO A 129 18.88 -2.33 -6.16
N THR A 130 18.51 -1.57 -5.13
CA THR A 130 18.61 -1.93 -3.71
C THR A 130 17.22 -1.99 -3.09
N LEU A 131 17.00 -2.88 -2.11
CA LEU A 131 15.76 -2.90 -1.33
C LEU A 131 15.78 -1.78 -0.29
N THR A 132 15.86 -0.54 -0.76
CA THR A 132 15.87 0.68 0.03
C THR A 132 14.95 1.70 -0.60
N ASP A 133 14.56 2.73 0.17
CA ASP A 133 14.01 3.96 -0.39
C ASP A 133 15.09 4.82 -1.08
N SER A 134 14.72 6.00 -1.60
CA SER A 134 15.65 6.91 -2.28
C SER A 134 16.68 7.56 -1.35
N ASN A 135 16.51 7.45 -0.04
CA ASN A 135 17.45 7.92 0.98
C ASN A 135 18.34 6.79 1.53
N GLY A 136 18.16 5.56 1.05
CA GLY A 136 18.93 4.41 1.48
C GLY A 136 18.42 3.76 2.76
N ASN A 137 17.21 4.10 3.23
CA ASN A 137 16.58 3.38 4.34
C ASN A 137 16.16 1.99 3.84
N PRO A 138 16.57 0.90 4.51
CA PRO A 138 16.19 -0.45 4.11
C PRO A 138 14.67 -0.63 4.14
N TRP A 139 14.15 -1.34 3.13
CA TRP A 139 12.77 -1.80 3.15
C TRP A 139 12.51 -2.58 4.44
N CYS A 140 11.38 -2.31 5.09
CA CYS A 140 11.04 -2.91 6.36
C CYS A 140 9.74 -3.70 6.29
N ALA A 141 9.75 -4.91 6.83
CA ALA A 141 8.54 -5.75 6.93
C ALA A 141 7.40 -5.06 7.71
N THR A 142 7.69 -4.06 8.54
CA THR A 142 6.68 -3.26 9.23
C THR A 142 5.81 -2.40 8.30
N TYR A 143 6.15 -2.29 7.01
CA TYR A 143 5.28 -1.64 6.02
C TYR A 143 4.08 -2.49 5.60
N VAL A 144 4.12 -3.80 5.88
CA VAL A 144 3.04 -4.74 5.57
C VAL A 144 1.98 -4.71 6.67
N SER A 145 0.74 -4.41 6.28
CA SER A 145 -0.43 -4.49 7.15
C SER A 145 -1.29 -5.69 6.74
N ALA A 146 -1.36 -6.71 7.59
CA ALA A 146 -2.20 -7.90 7.38
C ALA A 146 -2.80 -8.34 8.72
N ASN A 147 -4.07 -7.99 8.94
CA ASN A 147 -4.73 -8.18 10.23
C ASN A 147 -5.67 -9.39 10.25
N ALA A 148 -5.80 -10.11 9.13
CA ALA A 148 -6.72 -11.22 8.94
C ALA A 148 -8.21 -10.84 9.12
N ASP A 149 -8.52 -9.53 9.08
CA ASP A 149 -9.87 -9.02 8.83
C ASP A 149 -9.89 -8.48 7.41
N LEU A 150 -10.50 -9.26 6.52
CA LEU A 150 -10.52 -8.98 5.09
C LEU A 150 -11.11 -7.60 4.77
N THR A 151 -12.07 -7.11 5.55
CA THR A 151 -12.67 -5.79 5.31
C THR A 151 -11.73 -4.64 5.69
N VAL A 152 -10.83 -4.85 6.64
CA VAL A 152 -9.77 -3.89 7.02
C VAL A 152 -8.61 -3.97 6.04
N ASP A 153 -8.22 -5.19 5.67
CA ASP A 153 -7.09 -5.45 4.77
C ASP A 153 -7.38 -4.87 3.37
N LEU A 154 -8.57 -5.09 2.80
CA LEU A 154 -8.96 -4.50 1.51
C LEU A 154 -8.96 -2.95 1.53
N ARG A 155 -9.34 -2.33 2.65
CA ARG A 155 -9.24 -0.86 2.79
C ARG A 155 -7.80 -0.38 2.86
N SER A 156 -6.94 -1.15 3.53
CA SER A 156 -5.51 -0.89 3.56
C SER A 156 -4.88 -1.03 2.19
N ASN A 157 -5.38 -1.96 1.36
CA ASN A 157 -4.94 -2.17 -0.02
C ASN A 157 -5.36 -1.00 -0.90
N MET A 158 -6.66 -0.65 -0.93
CA MET A 158 -7.16 0.53 -1.65
C MET A 158 -6.37 1.80 -1.31
N ALA A 159 -6.09 2.02 -0.02
CA ALA A 159 -5.29 3.17 0.39
C ALA A 159 -3.82 3.05 -0.09
N GLY A 160 -3.27 1.83 -0.14
CA GLY A 160 -1.95 1.52 -0.70
C GLY A 160 -1.84 1.91 -2.16
N GLU A 161 -2.75 1.40 -2.99
CA GLU A 161 -2.89 1.73 -4.41
C GLU A 161 -2.99 3.24 -4.65
N CYS A 162 -3.79 3.95 -3.85
CA CYS A 162 -3.85 5.42 -3.94
C CYS A 162 -2.50 6.09 -3.65
N ARG A 163 -1.74 5.59 -2.67
CA ARG A 163 -0.42 6.17 -2.33
C ARG A 163 0.62 5.88 -3.41
N ALA A 164 0.64 4.66 -3.95
CA ALA A 164 1.53 4.27 -5.03
C ALA A 164 1.21 5.03 -6.33
N LYS A 165 -0.08 5.16 -6.69
CA LYS A 165 -0.55 6.01 -7.80
C LYS A 165 -0.06 7.46 -7.69
N ILE A 166 -0.14 8.06 -6.50
CA ILE A 166 0.36 9.43 -6.26
C ILE A 166 1.90 9.45 -6.27
N GLY A 167 2.56 8.40 -5.79
CA GLY A 167 4.00 8.20 -5.95
C GLY A 167 4.43 8.28 -7.41
N TYR A 168 3.75 7.54 -8.30
CA TYR A 168 3.99 7.61 -9.73
C TYR A 168 3.66 8.98 -10.34
N GLU A 169 2.56 9.61 -9.94
CA GLU A 169 2.22 10.97 -10.38
C GLU A 169 3.34 11.97 -10.04
N ASN A 170 3.97 11.82 -8.88
CA ASN A 170 5.10 12.66 -8.46
C ASN A 170 6.41 12.31 -9.17
N LEU A 171 6.60 11.05 -9.58
CA LEU A 171 7.79 10.60 -10.33
C LEU A 171 7.79 11.08 -11.78
N ILE A 172 6.63 11.10 -12.44
CA ILE A 172 6.50 11.41 -13.88
C ILE A 172 7.12 12.78 -14.25
N PRO A 173 6.90 13.87 -13.50
CA PRO A 173 7.51 15.18 -13.79
C PRO A 173 9.02 15.26 -13.54
N LEU A 174 9.62 14.28 -12.86
CA LEU A 174 11.04 14.30 -12.49
C LEU A 174 11.96 13.73 -13.58
N THR A 175 11.40 13.29 -14.71
CA THR A 175 12.14 12.82 -15.87
C THR A 175 11.59 13.44 -17.14
N ASP A 176 12.43 13.59 -18.16
CA ASP A 176 12.01 13.97 -19.52
C ASP A 176 12.08 12.81 -20.51
N ASP A 177 12.53 11.63 -20.06
CA ASP A 177 12.64 10.45 -20.90
C ASP A 177 11.23 9.93 -21.28
N PRO A 178 10.87 9.92 -22.58
CA PRO A 178 9.53 9.54 -23.00
C PRO A 178 9.21 8.07 -22.71
N TYR A 179 10.20 7.19 -22.76
CA TYR A 179 10.01 5.76 -22.52
C TYR A 179 9.86 5.43 -21.04
N VAL A 180 10.58 6.16 -20.18
CA VAL A 180 10.37 6.07 -18.73
C VAL A 180 8.96 6.57 -18.39
N LYS A 181 8.52 7.70 -18.96
CA LYS A 181 7.14 8.20 -18.76
C LYS A 181 6.10 7.17 -19.15
N GLU A 182 6.25 6.50 -20.30
CA GLU A 182 5.35 5.42 -20.72
C GLU A 182 5.28 4.27 -19.69
N THR A 183 6.44 3.87 -19.17
CA THR A 183 6.53 2.82 -18.14
C THR A 183 5.81 3.24 -16.84
N LEU A 184 6.07 4.45 -16.35
CA LEU A 184 5.42 4.97 -15.14
C LEU A 184 3.90 5.15 -15.34
N MET A 185 3.47 5.54 -16.55
CA MET A 185 2.05 5.66 -16.89
C MET A 185 1.35 4.30 -16.88
N PHE A 186 2.01 3.24 -17.36
CA PHE A 186 1.49 1.88 -17.27
C PHE A 186 1.30 1.47 -15.81
N LEU A 187 2.35 1.56 -14.99
CA LEU A 187 2.32 1.18 -13.57
C LEU A 187 1.25 1.96 -12.81
N MET A 188 1.28 3.30 -12.91
CA MET A 188 0.26 4.18 -12.29
C MET A 188 -1.18 3.81 -12.67
N THR A 189 -1.40 3.32 -13.89
CA THR A 189 -2.72 2.92 -14.37
C THR A 189 -3.13 1.54 -13.84
N ARG A 190 -2.16 0.64 -13.60
CA ARG A 190 -2.42 -0.63 -12.92
C ARG A 190 -2.88 -0.40 -11.49
N GLU A 191 -2.30 0.57 -10.77
CA GLU A 191 -2.74 0.94 -9.41
C GLU A 191 -4.25 1.28 -9.36
N VAL A 192 -4.73 2.02 -10.36
CA VAL A 192 -6.16 2.39 -10.46
C VAL A 192 -7.02 1.15 -10.69
N THR A 193 -6.52 0.17 -11.43
CA THR A 193 -7.24 -1.08 -11.67
C THR A 193 -7.29 -1.95 -10.41
N HIS A 194 -6.16 -2.10 -9.72
CA HIS A 194 -6.10 -2.84 -8.46
C HIS A 194 -6.99 -2.22 -7.39
N PHE A 195 -7.01 -0.89 -7.30
CA PHE A 195 -7.96 -0.16 -6.45
C PHE A 195 -9.41 -0.59 -6.73
N GLN A 196 -9.82 -0.58 -8.01
CA GLN A 196 -11.17 -0.96 -8.41
C GLN A 196 -11.49 -2.42 -8.09
N GLN A 197 -10.51 -3.33 -8.26
CA GLN A 197 -10.66 -4.74 -7.91
C GLN A 197 -10.86 -4.93 -6.40
N PHE A 198 -10.07 -4.24 -5.57
CA PHE A 198 -10.22 -4.29 -4.11
C PHE A 198 -11.53 -3.65 -3.64
N GLU A 199 -11.95 -2.55 -4.25
CA GLU A 199 -13.23 -1.91 -3.98
C GLU A 199 -14.40 -2.86 -4.30
N ALA A 200 -14.41 -3.44 -5.50
CA ALA A 200 -15.41 -4.42 -5.90
C ALA A 200 -15.44 -5.63 -4.95
N ALA A 201 -14.28 -6.16 -4.56
CA ALA A 201 -14.20 -7.26 -3.60
C ALA A 201 -14.80 -6.89 -2.24
N LEU A 202 -14.52 -5.68 -1.74
CA LEU A 202 -15.04 -5.19 -0.46
C LEU A 202 -16.56 -5.03 -0.50
N GLU A 203 -17.13 -4.59 -1.62
CA GLU A 203 -18.58 -4.44 -1.79
C GLU A 203 -19.34 -5.77 -1.68
N THR A 204 -18.71 -6.89 -2.08
CA THR A 204 -19.32 -8.23 -1.95
C THR A 204 -19.44 -8.73 -0.52
N ILE A 205 -18.79 -8.08 0.46
CA ILE A 205 -18.79 -8.50 1.86
C ILE A 205 -19.79 -7.61 2.62
N GLN A 206 -20.86 -8.17 3.15
CA GLN A 206 -21.84 -7.43 3.96
C GLN A 206 -22.22 -8.15 5.27
N PRO A 207 -22.37 -7.42 6.39
CA PRO A 207 -21.99 -6.01 6.55
C PRO A 207 -20.45 -5.86 6.60
N ASN A 208 -19.92 -4.80 5.98
CA ASN A 208 -18.49 -4.45 6.05
C ASN A 208 -18.19 -3.18 6.87
N PHE A 209 -19.17 -2.63 7.58
CA PHE A 209 -19.01 -1.45 8.42
C PHE A 209 -19.95 -1.45 9.64
N PRO A 210 -19.48 -1.06 10.84
CA PRO A 210 -18.05 -0.97 11.22
C PRO A 210 -17.36 -2.33 11.02
N PRO A 211 -16.05 -2.35 10.71
CA PRO A 211 -15.29 -3.60 10.54
C PRO A 211 -15.34 -4.49 11.79
N GLY A 212 -15.18 -5.80 11.59
CA GLY A 212 -15.22 -6.78 12.65
C GLY A 212 -16.62 -7.05 13.21
N VAL A 213 -16.65 -7.58 14.43
CA VAL A 213 -17.88 -8.06 15.08
C VAL A 213 -18.50 -6.99 15.98
N PHE A 214 -17.68 -6.33 16.80
CA PHE A 214 -18.15 -5.35 17.78
C PHE A 214 -18.61 -4.07 17.09
N GLN A 215 -19.88 -3.75 17.31
CA GLN A 215 -20.52 -2.54 16.85
C GLN A 215 -20.25 -1.38 17.82
N THR A 216 -20.42 -0.16 17.34
CA THR A 216 -20.11 1.04 18.12
C THR A 216 -21.19 1.36 19.16
N SER A 217 -20.84 2.05 20.24
CA SER A 217 -21.86 2.56 21.17
C SER A 217 -22.59 3.76 20.54
N PRO A 218 -23.94 3.77 20.52
CA PRO A 218 -24.74 4.88 20.01
C PRO A 218 -24.68 6.13 20.91
N LYS A 219 -24.00 6.05 22.06
CA LYS A 219 -23.68 7.23 22.88
C LYS A 219 -22.61 8.11 22.23
N TYR A 220 -21.73 7.51 21.42
CA TYR A 220 -20.45 8.10 21.02
C TYR A 220 -20.24 8.16 19.50
N SER A 221 -20.93 7.32 18.72
CA SER A 221 -20.66 7.12 17.29
C SER A 221 -20.90 8.34 16.39
N ASN A 222 -21.68 9.31 16.86
CA ASN A 222 -22.03 10.54 16.14
C ASN A 222 -21.56 11.81 16.84
N LEU A 223 -20.55 11.73 17.73
CA LEU A 223 -20.01 12.92 18.38
C LEU A 223 -18.90 13.54 17.53
N TYR A 224 -19.00 14.84 17.29
CA TYR A 224 -17.92 15.64 16.75
C TYR A 224 -17.45 16.65 17.80
N PHE A 225 -16.22 16.50 18.29
CA PHE A 225 -15.65 17.43 19.25
C PHE A 225 -14.91 18.57 18.54
N ASN A 226 -15.33 19.81 18.79
CA ASN A 226 -14.60 20.98 18.34
C ASN A 226 -13.43 21.28 19.29
N LEU A 227 -12.30 20.60 19.06
CA LEU A 227 -11.12 20.69 19.91
C LEU A 227 -10.14 21.80 19.49
N SER A 228 -10.24 22.29 18.26
CA SER A 228 -9.43 23.39 17.76
C SER A 228 -10.10 24.74 18.06
N LYS A 229 -9.31 25.79 18.29
CA LYS A 229 -9.83 27.15 18.52
C LYS A 229 -9.57 28.02 17.30
N GLY A 230 -10.57 28.80 16.89
CA GLY A 230 -10.47 29.71 15.76
C GLY A 230 -11.74 29.74 14.92
N LYS A 231 -11.58 29.83 13.59
CA LYS A 231 -12.69 29.73 12.66
C LYS A 231 -13.09 28.26 12.48
N ASP A 232 -14.36 27.98 12.73
CA ASP A 232 -14.90 26.64 12.57
C ASP A 232 -15.40 26.41 11.13
N ALA A 233 -15.25 25.17 10.66
CA ALA A 233 -15.79 24.72 9.39
C ALA A 233 -16.88 23.67 9.65
N ARG A 234 -17.99 23.79 8.92
CA ARG A 234 -19.13 22.87 8.98
C ARG A 234 -19.31 22.15 7.64
N GLY A 235 -19.69 20.88 7.69
CA GLY A 235 -19.89 20.05 6.50
C GLY A 235 -20.38 18.65 6.85
N PRO A 236 -20.54 17.75 5.85
CA PRO A 236 -21.13 16.42 6.06
C PRO A 236 -20.42 15.51 7.08
N TRP A 237 -19.18 15.86 7.47
CA TRP A 237 -18.42 15.16 8.51
C TRP A 237 -18.73 15.60 9.94
N ASN A 238 -19.52 16.68 10.13
CA ASN A 238 -19.88 17.22 11.46
C ASN A 238 -21.25 17.93 11.52
N GLU A 239 -22.05 17.85 10.46
CA GLU A 239 -23.39 18.41 10.33
C GLU A 239 -24.26 17.49 9.46
N GLY A 240 -25.56 17.42 9.77
CA GLY A 240 -26.48 16.47 9.12
C GLY A 240 -26.29 15.05 9.66
N GLU A 241 -26.41 14.05 8.78
CA GLU A 241 -26.30 12.64 9.15
C GLU A 241 -24.96 12.02 8.75
N SER A 242 -24.45 11.11 9.59
CA SER A 242 -23.29 10.29 9.27
C SER A 242 -23.57 9.38 8.08
N THR A 243 -22.55 9.17 7.24
CA THR A 243 -22.71 8.55 5.92
C THR A 243 -23.23 7.11 5.98
N ARG A 244 -22.70 6.30 6.91
CA ARG A 244 -22.98 4.85 7.02
C ARG A 244 -24.03 4.52 8.08
N LEU A 245 -23.90 5.09 9.28
CA LEU A 245 -24.80 4.78 10.39
C LEU A 245 -26.12 5.57 10.34
N LYS A 246 -26.18 6.62 9.51
CA LYS A 246 -27.35 7.52 9.40
C LYS A 246 -27.76 8.10 10.75
N GLU A 247 -26.75 8.54 11.50
CA GLU A 247 -26.91 9.17 12.81
C GLU A 247 -26.64 10.67 12.67
N GLU A 248 -27.54 11.50 13.19
CA GLU A 248 -27.40 12.95 13.21
C GLU A 248 -26.16 13.35 14.01
N TRP A 249 -25.25 14.11 13.41
CA TRP A 249 -24.03 14.57 14.06
C TRP A 249 -24.35 15.48 15.25
N GLN A 250 -23.71 15.18 16.37
CA GLN A 250 -23.75 16.01 17.57
C GLN A 250 -22.46 16.83 17.64
N TYR A 251 -22.56 18.09 17.19
CA TYR A 251 -21.46 19.03 17.26
C TYR A 251 -21.28 19.56 18.68
N ILE A 252 -20.12 19.29 19.28
CA ILE A 252 -19.78 19.66 20.65
C ILE A 252 -18.80 20.83 20.59
N ASP A 253 -19.33 22.03 20.78
CA ASP A 253 -18.55 23.26 20.69
C ASP A 253 -17.66 23.48 21.93
N ASP A 254 -18.25 23.47 23.13
CA ASP A 254 -17.49 23.45 24.39
C ASP A 254 -17.21 22.01 24.83
N SER A 255 -16.18 21.43 24.22
CA SER A 255 -15.69 20.09 24.52
C SER A 255 -15.32 19.89 26.00
N LEU A 256 -14.77 20.92 26.66
CA LEU A 256 -14.36 20.82 28.06
C LEU A 256 -15.58 20.78 29.00
N GLN A 257 -16.55 21.65 28.75
CA GLN A 257 -17.81 21.66 29.49
C GLN A 257 -18.57 20.35 29.31
N GLU A 258 -18.65 19.83 28.09
CA GLU A 258 -19.30 18.55 27.81
C GLU A 258 -18.67 17.42 28.64
N VAL A 259 -17.35 17.27 28.59
CA VAL A 259 -16.63 16.24 29.34
C VAL A 259 -16.86 16.39 30.85
N ARG A 260 -16.79 17.61 31.39
CA ARG A 260 -16.98 17.87 32.83
C ARG A 260 -18.41 17.60 33.28
N SER A 261 -19.40 18.02 32.51
CA SER A 261 -20.82 17.91 32.87
C SER A 261 -21.38 16.49 32.72
N THR A 262 -20.71 15.63 31.97
CA THR A 262 -21.16 14.25 31.69
C THR A 262 -20.28 13.18 32.35
N ASN A 263 -19.48 13.57 33.35
CA ASN A 263 -18.54 12.69 34.04
C ASN A 263 -17.65 11.92 33.05
N GLY A 264 -16.94 12.66 32.19
CA GLY A 264 -16.10 12.06 31.16
C GLY A 264 -16.89 11.28 30.12
N LEU A 265 -18.07 11.77 29.73
CA LEU A 265 -18.99 11.15 28.76
C LEU A 265 -19.65 9.84 29.23
N VAL A 266 -19.37 9.36 30.44
CA VAL A 266 -19.95 8.11 30.97
C VAL A 266 -21.48 8.24 31.11
N ASP A 267 -21.94 9.40 31.57
CA ASP A 267 -23.35 9.67 31.87
C ASP A 267 -24.15 10.11 30.64
N ARG A 268 -23.51 10.22 29.45
CA ARG A 268 -24.22 10.53 28.21
C ARG A 268 -25.23 9.42 27.87
N LYS A 269 -26.35 9.86 27.32
CA LYS A 269 -27.37 9.01 26.71
C LYS A 269 -27.27 9.12 25.19
N PRO A 270 -27.61 8.05 24.43
CA PRO A 270 -27.71 8.12 22.98
C PRO A 270 -28.64 9.25 22.53
N LYS A 271 -28.23 9.99 21.51
CA LYS A 271 -28.95 11.12 20.91
C LYS A 271 -28.63 11.15 19.42
N GLY A 272 -29.54 11.65 18.58
CA GLY A 272 -29.32 11.71 17.13
C GLY A 272 -29.20 10.33 16.46
N THR A 273 -29.71 9.28 17.08
CA THR A 273 -29.66 7.90 16.55
C THR A 273 -30.87 7.11 17.03
N HIS A 274 -31.33 6.19 16.18
CA HIS A 274 -32.39 5.23 16.55
C HIS A 274 -31.84 4.01 17.29
N ARG A 275 -30.52 3.81 17.28
CA ARG A 275 -29.87 2.65 17.88
C ARG A 275 -29.83 2.74 19.40
N THR A 276 -30.01 1.59 20.04
CA THR A 276 -29.86 1.40 21.48
C THR A 276 -28.66 0.49 21.80
N GLU A 277 -28.10 0.64 23.00
CA GLU A 277 -27.02 -0.25 23.48
C GLU A 277 -27.43 -1.73 23.48
N LYS A 278 -28.71 -2.00 23.76
CA LYS A 278 -29.26 -3.35 23.76
C LYS A 278 -29.28 -3.96 22.34
N GLU A 279 -29.67 -3.18 21.34
CA GLU A 279 -29.64 -3.62 19.94
C GLU A 279 -28.22 -3.85 19.45
N VAL A 280 -27.28 -2.98 19.81
CA VAL A 280 -25.85 -3.13 19.51
C VAL A 280 -25.32 -4.43 20.10
N GLN A 281 -25.56 -4.71 21.38
CA GLN A 281 -25.14 -5.98 22.01
C GLN A 281 -25.77 -7.23 21.37
N GLN A 282 -27.01 -7.13 20.89
CA GLN A 282 -27.66 -8.22 20.15
C GLN A 282 -26.99 -8.42 18.79
N MET A 283 -26.65 -7.32 18.10
CA MET A 283 -25.95 -7.33 16.82
C MET A 283 -24.54 -7.92 16.95
N ASP A 284 -23.78 -7.53 17.97
CA ASP A 284 -22.47 -8.11 18.27
C ASP A 284 -22.54 -9.63 18.40
N LYS A 285 -23.48 -10.14 19.20
CA LYS A 285 -23.67 -11.58 19.39
C LYS A 285 -24.10 -12.30 18.12
N LYS A 286 -24.91 -11.64 17.28
CA LYS A 286 -25.36 -12.18 16.00
C LYS A 286 -24.18 -12.29 15.03
N LEU A 287 -23.46 -11.18 14.82
CA LEU A 287 -22.29 -11.12 13.93
C LEU A 287 -21.18 -12.06 14.40
N ALA A 288 -20.94 -12.17 15.71
CA ALA A 288 -19.96 -13.12 16.25
C ALA A 288 -20.25 -14.54 15.81
N LYS A 289 -21.52 -14.97 15.90
CA LYS A 289 -21.95 -16.30 15.48
C LYS A 289 -21.89 -16.49 13.97
N GLU A 290 -22.31 -15.49 13.20
CA GLU A 290 -22.30 -15.54 11.73
C GLU A 290 -20.86 -15.65 11.21
N ARG A 291 -19.95 -14.78 11.66
CA ARG A 291 -18.53 -14.78 11.27
C ARG A 291 -17.80 -16.03 11.75
N SER A 292 -18.05 -16.46 12.98
CA SER A 292 -17.47 -17.71 13.48
C SER A 292 -17.95 -18.91 12.67
N LYS A 293 -19.25 -18.96 12.33
CA LYS A 293 -19.80 -20.05 11.50
C LYS A 293 -19.21 -20.03 10.10
N GLU A 294 -19.12 -18.86 9.46
CA GLU A 294 -18.51 -18.67 8.13
C GLU A 294 -17.11 -19.30 8.09
N VAL A 295 -16.23 -18.90 9.00
CA VAL A 295 -14.87 -19.45 9.08
C VAL A 295 -14.87 -20.94 9.40
N LEU A 296 -15.57 -21.39 10.45
CA LEU A 296 -15.53 -22.79 10.87
C LEU A 296 -16.13 -23.74 9.83
N SER A 297 -17.17 -23.31 9.10
CA SER A 297 -17.79 -24.11 8.04
C SER A 297 -16.94 -24.25 6.78
N SER A 298 -15.95 -23.37 6.61
CA SER A 298 -15.00 -23.44 5.50
C SER A 298 -13.86 -24.43 5.74
N LEU A 299 -13.67 -24.88 6.98
CA LEU A 299 -12.60 -25.81 7.34
C LEU A 299 -13.04 -27.25 7.03
N PRO A 300 -12.22 -28.03 6.29
CA PRO A 300 -12.54 -29.41 6.00
C PRO A 300 -12.47 -30.27 7.27
N GLU A 301 -13.31 -31.31 7.33
CA GLU A 301 -13.23 -32.32 8.40
C GLU A 301 -12.01 -33.25 8.16
N GLY A 302 -11.17 -33.43 9.18
CA GLY A 302 -10.04 -34.35 9.13
C GLY A 302 -8.71 -33.70 8.75
N ALA A 303 -7.89 -34.41 7.97
CA ALA A 303 -6.56 -33.93 7.59
C ALA A 303 -6.66 -32.76 6.60
N MET A 304 -6.10 -31.61 6.96
CA MET A 304 -6.05 -30.44 6.09
C MET A 304 -4.89 -30.59 5.09
N SER A 305 -5.20 -30.43 3.79
CA SER A 305 -4.20 -30.25 2.74
C SER A 305 -4.42 -28.90 2.08
N TRP A 306 -3.33 -28.20 1.75
CA TRP A 306 -3.41 -26.94 1.03
C TRP A 306 -3.82 -27.14 -0.43
N CYS A 307 -3.33 -28.22 -1.05
CA CYS A 307 -3.61 -28.58 -2.44
C CYS A 307 -4.17 -30.01 -2.52
N SER A 308 -5.17 -30.23 -3.38
CA SER A 308 -5.52 -31.57 -3.86
C SER A 308 -4.67 -31.87 -5.09
N TYR A 309 -3.92 -32.96 -5.08
CA TYR A 309 -3.15 -33.45 -6.23
C TYR A 309 -3.82 -34.64 -6.92
N GLN A 310 -4.98 -35.08 -6.41
CA GLN A 310 -5.65 -36.31 -6.82
C GLN A 310 -6.76 -36.09 -7.84
N ASP A 311 -7.22 -34.85 -8.02
CA ASP A 311 -8.19 -34.47 -9.05
C ASP A 311 -7.44 -33.93 -10.27
N LYS A 312 -7.16 -34.81 -11.25
CA LYS A 312 -6.67 -34.42 -12.59
C LYS A 312 -7.66 -34.81 -13.66
#